data_AF-A0A4Q5Y8T8-F1
#
_entry.id   AF-A0A4Q5Y8T8-F1
#
_cell.length_a   1.000
_cell.length_b   1.000
_cell.length_c   1.000
_cell.angle_alpha   90.00
_cell.angle_beta   90.00
_cell.angle_gamma   90.00
#
_symmetry.space_group_name_H-M   'P 1'
#
loop_
_entity.id
_entity.type
_entity.pdbx_description
1 polymer ?
#
loop_
_entity_poly.entity_id
_entity_poly.type
_entity_poly.pdbx_seq_one_letter_code
_entity_poly.pdbx_strand_id
1 'polypeptide(L)' 'RPKKEKKYASVMVIHENRGLNAHIEDVARRAAQAGYLAIAPDALGPQGGTPTNEDEARQLFTKLDAFKIIFLITVRR' A
#
# COMPACT_ATOMS: atom_id res chain seq x y z
N ARG A 1 -2.07 -11.26 -6.36
CA ARG A 1 -3.34 -11.88 -5.91
C ARG A 1 -3.07 -13.34 -5.58
N PRO A 2 -3.71 -13.92 -4.55
CA PRO A 2 -3.60 -15.34 -4.24
C PRO A 2 -4.02 -16.20 -5.44
N LYS A 3 -3.34 -17.34 -5.67
CA LYS A 3 -3.64 -18.24 -6.82
C LYS A 3 -4.87 -19.13 -6.61
N LYS A 4 -5.28 -19.37 -5.36
CA LYS A 4 -6.45 -20.21 -5.04
C LYS A 4 -7.65 -19.32 -4.73
N GLU A 5 -8.79 -19.65 -5.31
CA GLU A 5 -10.08 -19.01 -5.00
C GLU A 5 -10.65 -19.62 -3.72
N LYS A 6 -10.51 -18.89 -2.62
CA LYS A 6 -11.12 -19.20 -1.31
C LYS A 6 -11.30 -17.91 -0.52
N LYS A 7 -12.04 -17.97 0.58
CA LYS A 7 -12.08 -16.89 1.56
C LYS A 7 -10.76 -16.84 2.33
N TYR A 8 -10.19 -15.65 2.48
CA TYR A 8 -8.97 -15.40 3.25
C TYR A 8 -9.30 -14.41 4.37
N ALA A 9 -8.70 -14.59 5.54
CA ALA A 9 -8.57 -13.49 6.49
C ALA A 9 -7.67 -12.42 5.86
N SER A 10 -8.04 -11.14 6.01
CA SER A 10 -7.34 -10.01 5.39
C SER A 10 -6.49 -9.25 6.39
N VAL A 11 -5.39 -8.68 5.89
CA VAL A 11 -4.52 -7.75 6.64
C VAL A 11 -4.31 -6.53 5.76
N MET A 12 -4.62 -5.35 6.29
CA MET A 12 -4.35 -4.05 5.66
C MET A 12 -3.14 -3.42 6.34
N VAL A 13 -2.10 -3.12 5.57
CA VAL A 13 -0.90 -2.44 6.06
C VAL A 13 -0.96 -1.00 5.59
N ILE A 14 -1.17 -0.07 6.52
CA ILE A 14 -1.28 1.35 6.24
C ILE A 14 0.08 1.99 6.51
N HIS A 15 0.63 2.68 5.52
CA HIS A 15 1.87 3.44 5.66
C HIS A 15 1.62 4.82 6.30
N GLU A 16 2.68 5.46 6.79
CA GLU A 16 2.61 6.83 7.34
C GLU A 16 2.69 7.90 6.22
N ASN A 17 3.08 9.13 6.57
CA ASN A 17 3.22 10.33 5.72
C ASN A 17 4.34 10.26 4.65
N ARG A 18 4.76 9.04 4.28
CA ARG A 18 5.83 8.77 3.28
C ARG A 18 5.38 7.87 2.13
N GLY A 19 4.12 7.44 2.13
CA GLY A 19 3.60 6.61 1.04
C GLY A 19 4.04 5.16 1.14
N LEU A 20 3.79 4.41 0.06
CA LEU A 20 4.12 3.01 -0.04
C LEU A 20 5.63 2.84 -0.28
N ASN A 21 6.36 2.45 0.77
CA ASN A 21 7.81 2.21 0.72
C ASN A 21 8.17 0.72 0.84
N ALA A 22 9.45 0.40 0.64
CA ALA A 22 9.96 -0.98 0.67
C ALA A 22 9.69 -1.70 2.02
N HIS A 23 9.68 -0.97 3.13
CA HIS A 23 9.37 -1.54 4.44
C HIS A 23 7.90 -1.98 4.52
N ILE A 24 6.97 -1.16 4.03
CA ILE A 24 5.54 -1.46 4.02
C ILE A 24 5.22 -2.62 3.08
N GLU A 25 5.85 -2.64 1.91
CA GLU A 25 5.76 -3.78 1.00
C GLU A 25 6.27 -5.08 1.65
N ASP A 26 7.36 -5.00 2.41
CA ASP A 26 7.89 -6.16 3.14
C ASP A 26 6.95 -6.67 4.23
N VAL A 27 6.37 -5.78 5.02
CA VAL A 27 5.37 -6.16 6.03
C VAL A 27 4.16 -6.83 5.37
N ALA A 28 3.65 -6.27 4.26
CA ALA A 28 2.54 -6.86 3.51
C ALA A 28 2.92 -8.22 2.91
N ARG A 29 4.16 -8.37 2.42
CA ARG A 29 4.70 -9.64 1.91
C ARG A 29 4.75 -10.71 3.01
N ARG A 30 5.21 -10.36 4.21
CA ARG A 30 5.23 -11.27 5.37
C ARG A 30 3.82 -11.72 5.76
N ALA A 31 2.85 -10.80 5.77
CA ALA A 31 1.45 -11.15 6.00
C ALA A 31 0.90 -12.10 4.90
N ALA A 32 1.24 -11.86 3.63
CA ALA A 32 0.84 -12.74 2.54
C ALA A 32 1.47 -14.15 2.65
N GLN A 33 2.73 -14.23 3.07
CA GLN A 33 3.45 -15.49 3.33
C GLN A 33 2.85 -16.27 4.51
N ALA A 34 2.36 -15.57 5.54
CA ALA A 34 1.61 -16.16 6.65
C ALA A 34 0.20 -16.65 6.27
N GLY A 35 -0.24 -16.46 5.02
CA GLY A 35 -1.48 -17.01 4.49
C GLY A 35 -2.66 -16.05 4.47
N TYR A 36 -2.45 -14.77 4.79
CA TYR A 36 -3.48 -13.74 4.73
C TYR A 36 -3.64 -13.16 3.32
N LEU A 37 -4.81 -12.59 3.04
CA LEU A 37 -4.96 -11.61 1.97
C LEU A 37 -4.38 -10.28 2.46
N ALA A 38 -3.08 -10.07 2.21
CA ALA A 38 -2.42 -8.83 2.55
C ALA A 38 -2.70 -7.75 1.50
N ILE A 39 -2.89 -6.53 1.97
CA ILE A 39 -3.17 -5.34 1.18
C ILE A 39 -2.29 -4.21 1.72
N ALA A 40 -1.54 -3.55 0.84
CA ALA A 40 -0.83 -2.31 1.14
C ALA A 40 -1.22 -1.28 0.08
N PRO A 41 -2.06 -0.30 0.41
CA PRO A 41 -2.42 0.75 -0.51
C PRO A 41 -1.31 1.79 -0.63
N ASP A 42 -1.24 2.41 -1.80
CA ASP A 42 -0.47 3.65 -2.01
C ASP A 42 -1.42 4.85 -1.97
N ALA A 43 -1.34 5.65 -0.90
CA ALA A 43 -2.19 6.85 -0.77
C ALA A 43 -1.85 7.94 -1.79
N LEU A 44 -0.64 7.93 -2.36
CA LEU A 44 -0.22 8.84 -3.42
C LEU A 44 -0.57 8.32 -4.82
N GLY A 45 -1.27 7.19 -4.93
CA GLY A 45 -1.75 6.64 -6.21
C GLY A 45 -2.45 7.67 -7.11
N PRO A 46 -3.36 8.53 -6.59
CA PRO A 46 -3.98 9.60 -7.39
C PRO A 46 -3.00 10.68 -7.90
N GLN A 47 -1.84 10.81 -7.27
CA GLN A 47 -0.77 11.74 -7.66
C GLN A 47 0.31 11.08 -8.53
N GLY A 48 0.09 9.85 -9.00
CA GLY A 48 1.05 9.10 -9.82
C GLY A 48 1.86 8.05 -9.06
N GLY A 49 1.57 7.85 -7.77
CA GLY A 49 2.23 6.90 -6.88
C GLY A 49 3.26 7.54 -5.96
N THR A 50 3.80 6.74 -5.03
CA THR A 50 4.81 7.17 -4.09
C THR A 50 6.16 7.40 -4.80
N PRO A 51 6.76 8.61 -4.71
CA PRO A 51 8.07 8.89 -5.30
C PRO A 51 9.19 8.19 -4.53
N THR A 52 10.34 8.00 -5.18
CA THR A 52 11.52 7.36 -4.57
C THR A 52 12.16 8.22 -3.48
N ASN A 53 11.98 9.54 -3.54
CA ASN A 53 12.46 10.49 -2.53
C ASN A 53 11.40 10.67 -1.42
N GLU A 54 11.77 10.39 -0.17
CA GLU A 54 10.87 10.48 0.98
C GLU A 54 10.40 11.92 1.27
N ASP A 55 11.26 12.93 1.04
CA ASP A 55 10.91 14.33 1.30
C ASP A 55 9.86 14.83 0.31
N GLU A 56 9.97 14.41 -0.95
CA GLU A 56 8.97 14.68 -1.98
C GLU A 56 7.65 13.98 -1.65
N ALA A 57 7.70 12.71 -1.22
CA ALA A 57 6.51 12.00 -0.78
C ALA A 57 5.81 12.78 0.34
N ARG A 58 6.55 13.19 1.38
CA ARG A 58 6.02 13.98 2.51
C ARG A 58 5.36 15.29 2.05
N GLN A 59 5.93 15.97 1.06
CA GLN A 59 5.35 17.18 0.48
C GLN A 59 4.08 16.90 -0.35
N LEU A 60 4.00 15.76 -1.03
CA LEU A 60 2.79 15.37 -1.74
C LEU A 60 1.66 15.00 -0.76
N PHE A 61 1.98 14.45 0.42
CA PHE A 61 1.00 14.16 1.45
C PHE A 61 0.28 15.40 1.97
N THR A 62 0.93 16.57 2.02
CA THR A 62 0.26 17.81 2.45
C THR A 62 -0.74 18.33 1.42
N LYS A 63 -0.64 17.87 0.17
CA LYS A 63 -1.52 18.22 -0.95
C LYS A 63 -2.62 17.18 -1.17
N LEU A 64 -2.67 16.13 -0.36
CA LEU A 64 -3.70 15.10 -0.47
C LEU A 64 -5.06 15.65 -0.05
N ASP A 65 -6.02 15.51 -0.96
CA ASP A 65 -7.43 15.60 -0.61
C ASP A 65 -7.86 14.26 -0.01
N ALA A 66 -8.22 14.27 1.28
CA ALA A 66 -8.60 13.08 2.02
C ALA A 66 -9.77 12.31 1.38
N PHE A 67 -10.64 12.98 0.62
CA PHE A 67 -11.76 12.35 -0.07
C PHE A 67 -11.37 11.70 -1.41
N LYS A 68 -10.18 11.98 -1.94
CA LYS A 68 -9.72 11.49 -3.26
C LYS A 68 -8.71 10.35 -3.18
N ILE A 69 -8.43 9.81 -2.00
CA ILE A 69 -7.50 8.69 -1.84
C ILE A 69 -8.11 7.44 -2.51
N ILE A 70 -7.71 7.16 -3.76
CA ILE A 70 -8.12 5.97 -4.52
C ILE A 70 -7.09 4.87 -4.28
N PHE A 71 -7.54 3.79 -3.67
CA PHE A 71 -6.73 2.65 -3.28
C PHE A 71 -6.46 1.74 -4.48
N LEU A 72 -5.30 1.87 -5.14
CA LEU A 72 -4.84 0.87 -6.10
C LEU A 72 -3.98 -0.18 -5.39
N ILE A 73 -4.48 -1.41 -5.31
CA ILE A 73 -3.82 -2.51 -4.59
C ILE A 73 -3.23 -3.49 -5.59
N THR A 74 -1.93 -3.72 -5.51
CA THR A 74 -1.30 -4.91 -6.10
C THR A 74 -0.35 -5.56 -5.11
N VAL A 75 -0.84 -6.53 -4.33
CA VAL A 75 0.03 -7.55 -3.71
C VAL A 75 0.12 -8.71 -4.70
N ARG A 76 1.18 -8.76 -5.51
CA ARG A 76 1.50 -9.97 -6.29
C ARG A 76 2.10 -11.02 -5.35
N ARG A 77 1.58 -12.24 -5.46
CA ARG A 77 2.33 -13.43 -5.05
C ARG A 77 3.33 -13.73 -6.16
#